data_AF-A0A9D7FJF7-F1
#
_entry.id   AF-A0A9D7FJF7-F1
#
_cell.length_a   1.000
_cell.length_b   1.000
_cell.length_c   1.000
_cell.angle_alpha   90.00
_cell.angle_beta   90.00
_cell.angle_gamma   90.00
#
_symmetry.space_group_name_H-M   'P 1'
#
loop_
_entity.id
_entity.type
_entity.pdbx_description
1 polymer ?
#
loop_
_entity_poly.entity_id
_entity_poly.type
_entity_poly.pdbx_seq_one_letter_code
_entity_poly.pdbx_strand_id
1 'polypeptide(L)'
;MKKILFFLLLGFVLIPTEKILADDDDKPFYKGIRVGWQQSNFSNSDWGDLSSFYAGFFGVKKIGLGKLLSFYSGLEFYQIGSQEDNDNKFVISYISVPINLRVKVGPV
;
A
#
# COMPACT_ATOMS: atom_id res chain seq x y z
N MET A 1 5.54 23.18 27.05
CA MET A 1 5.46 23.57 25.62
C MET A 1 6.18 22.61 24.67
N LYS A 2 7.41 22.13 24.97
CA LYS A 2 8.18 21.23 24.07
C LYS A 2 7.51 19.86 23.78
N LYS A 3 6.75 19.30 24.75
CA LYS A 3 6.08 17.99 24.58
C LYS A 3 4.86 18.05 23.65
N ILE A 4 4.12 19.16 23.64
CA ILE A 4 2.97 19.36 22.75
C ILE A 4 3.43 19.52 21.29
N LEU A 5 4.59 20.16 21.08
CA LEU A 5 5.20 20.24 19.75
C LEU A 5 5.57 18.86 19.20
N PHE A 6 6.02 17.93 20.07
CA PHE A 6 6.35 16.56 19.68
C PHE A 6 5.12 15.74 19.29
N PHE A 7 3.98 15.91 19.99
CA PHE A 7 2.71 15.28 19.61
C PHE A 7 2.08 15.91 18.35
N LEU A 8 2.24 17.21 18.14
CA LEU A 8 1.85 17.89 16.88
C LEU A 8 2.72 17.46 15.70
N LEU A 9 4.01 17.17 15.92
CA LEU A 9 4.91 16.65 14.88
C LEU A 9 4.58 15.18 14.54
N LEU A 10 4.23 14.35 15.54
CA LEU A 10 3.80 12.97 15.31
C LEU A 10 2.47 12.87 14.55
N GLY A 11 1.56 13.83 14.76
CA GLY A 11 0.27 13.89 14.07
C GLY A 11 0.36 14.11 12.56
N PHE A 12 1.49 14.63 12.05
CA PHE A 12 1.71 14.85 10.61
C PHE A 12 2.29 13.64 9.86
N VAL A 13 2.71 12.57 10.56
CA VAL A 13 3.44 11.43 9.94
C VAL A 13 2.54 10.20 9.69
N LEU A 14 1.29 10.20 10.14
CA LEU A 14 0.40 9.03 10.05
C LEU A 14 -0.82 9.19 9.13
N ILE A 15 -0.81 10.20 8.25
CA ILE A 15 -1.72 10.18 7.11
C ILE A 15 -0.99 9.40 6.02
N PRO A 16 -1.41 8.19 5.63
CA PRO A 16 -0.96 7.63 4.36
C PRO A 16 -1.38 8.65 3.30
N THR A 17 -0.44 9.45 2.83
CA THR A 17 -0.64 10.32 1.67
C THR A 17 -0.68 9.42 0.46
N GLU A 18 -1.75 8.62 0.34
CA GLU A 18 -2.22 8.30 -0.99
C GLU A 18 -2.64 9.64 -1.56
N LYS A 19 -1.81 10.20 -2.45
CA LYS A 19 -2.37 11.04 -3.48
C LYS A 19 -3.32 10.12 -4.22
N ILE A 20 -4.59 10.12 -3.82
CA ILE A 20 -5.70 9.71 -4.67
C ILE A 20 -5.71 10.76 -5.77
N LEU A 21 -4.76 10.65 -6.70
CA LEU A 21 -4.84 11.36 -7.96
C LEU A 21 -6.12 10.84 -8.59
N ALA A 22 -7.02 11.76 -8.94
CA ALA A 22 -8.19 11.41 -9.72
C ALA A 22 -7.69 10.61 -10.94
N ASP A 23 -8.26 9.42 -11.12
CA ASP A 23 -7.92 8.58 -12.25
C ASP A 23 -8.31 9.36 -13.51
N ASP A 24 -7.32 9.78 -14.29
CA ASP A 24 -7.52 10.59 -15.49
C ASP A 24 -8.26 9.73 -16.51
N ASP A 25 -9.55 10.01 -16.69
CA ASP A 25 -10.41 9.25 -17.58
C ASP A 25 -9.86 9.24 -19.00
N ASP A 26 -9.13 10.25 -19.46
CA ASP A 26 -8.61 10.32 -20.82
C ASP A 26 -7.42 9.41 -21.10
N LYS A 27 -6.75 8.89 -20.06
CA LYS A 27 -5.61 7.98 -20.22
C LYS A 27 -6.06 6.52 -20.19
N PRO A 28 -6.04 5.78 -21.31
CA PRO A 28 -6.37 4.35 -21.34
C PRO A 28 -5.33 3.50 -20.59
N PHE A 29 -4.14 4.06 -20.39
CA PHE A 29 -3.05 3.41 -19.68
C PHE A 29 -2.26 4.45 -18.88
N TYR A 30 -1.94 4.13 -17.62
CA TYR A 30 -1.08 4.96 -16.79
C TYR A 30 -0.15 4.10 -15.93
N LYS A 31 0.97 4.68 -15.52
CA LYS A 31 1.98 4.05 -14.66
C LYS A 31 2.28 4.97 -13.49
N GLY A 32 2.76 4.39 -12.40
CA GLY A 32 3.15 5.16 -11.23
C GLY A 32 4.05 4.40 -10.29
N ILE A 33 4.39 5.08 -9.21
CA ILE A 33 5.09 4.52 -8.05
C ILE A 33 4.07 4.40 -6.94
N ARG A 34 4.11 3.30 -6.19
CA ARG A 34 3.36 3.17 -4.95
C ARG A 34 4.26 2.76 -3.81
N VAL A 35 3.92 3.30 -2.66
CA VAL A 35 4.48 2.96 -1.37
C VAL A 35 3.32 2.74 -0.43
N GLY A 36 3.49 1.86 0.55
CA GLY A 36 2.47 1.67 1.55
C GLY A 36 2.97 0.87 2.73
N TRP A 37 2.13 0.86 3.74
CA TRP A 37 2.35 0.17 4.99
C TRP A 37 1.09 -0.63 5.30
N GLN A 38 1.25 -1.87 5.74
CA GLN A 38 0.15 -2.71 6.19
C GLN A 38 0.53 -3.39 7.50
N GLN A 39 -0.45 -3.59 8.36
CA GLN A 39 -0.32 -4.32 9.60
C GLN A 39 -1.30 -5.49 9.55
N SER A 40 -0.83 -6.69 9.86
CA SER A 40 -1.65 -7.89 9.90
C SER A 40 -1.40 -8.64 11.19
N ASN A 41 -2.47 -9.17 11.78
CA ASN A 41 -2.39 -10.07 12.92
C ASN A 41 -2.75 -11.48 12.44
N PHE A 42 -1.88 -12.45 12.73
CA PHE A 42 -2.19 -13.86 12.50
C PHE A 42 -2.93 -14.37 13.73
N SER A 43 -4.22 -14.71 13.57
CA SER A 43 -5.09 -15.02 14.72
C SER A 43 -4.66 -16.23 15.56
N ASN A 44 -3.67 -17.02 15.10
CA ASN A 44 -3.23 -18.28 15.70
C ASN A 44 -1.69 -18.41 15.74
N SER A 45 -0.95 -17.32 15.64
CA SER A 45 0.52 -17.38 15.73
C SER A 45 1.00 -16.87 17.09
N ASP A 46 1.97 -17.56 17.68
CA ASP A 46 2.75 -17.01 18.80
C ASP A 46 3.50 -15.72 18.40
N TRP A 47 3.56 -15.43 17.10
CA TRP A 47 4.18 -14.25 16.54
C TRP A 47 3.23 -13.04 16.72
N GLY A 48 3.70 -12.01 17.42
CA GLY A 48 2.99 -10.72 17.55
C GLY A 48 2.75 -10.02 16.21
N ASP A 49 2.04 -8.88 16.23
CA ASP A 49 1.63 -8.11 15.03
C ASP A 49 2.72 -8.01 13.95
N LEU A 50 2.41 -8.46 12.73
CA LEU A 50 3.32 -8.27 11.59
C LEU A 50 3.07 -6.91 10.99
N SER A 51 4.14 -6.14 10.94
CA SER A 51 4.19 -4.87 10.23
C SER A 51 4.92 -5.09 8.91
N SER A 52 4.43 -4.47 7.84
CA SER A 52 5.16 -4.49 6.57
C SER A 52 5.05 -3.20 5.81
N PHE A 53 6.15 -2.89 5.12
CA PHE A 53 6.18 -1.83 4.13
C PHE A 53 6.35 -2.44 2.76
N TYR A 54 5.85 -1.73 1.76
CA TYR A 54 6.10 -2.03 0.36
C TYR A 54 6.39 -0.78 -0.44
N ALA A 55 7.20 -0.94 -1.48
CA ALA A 55 7.50 0.10 -2.45
C ALA A 55 7.67 -0.54 -3.83
N GLY A 56 7.14 0.10 -4.87
CA GLY A 56 7.21 -0.46 -6.19
C GLY A 56 6.62 0.39 -7.29
N PHE A 57 6.64 -0.17 -8.49
CA PHE A 57 6.07 0.43 -9.68
C PHE A 57 4.78 -0.29 -10.05
N PHE A 58 3.84 0.45 -10.61
CA PHE A 58 2.59 -0.12 -11.10
C PHE A 58 2.22 0.42 -12.48
N GLY A 59 1.37 -0.33 -13.16
CA GLY A 59 0.71 0.03 -14.40
C GLY A 59 -0.76 -0.35 -14.35
N VAL A 60 -1.59 0.51 -14.91
CA VAL A 60 -3.04 0.30 -15.01
C VAL A 60 -3.45 0.43 -16.45
N LYS A 61 -4.24 -0.53 -16.93
CA LYS A 61 -4.87 -0.52 -18.24
C LYS A 61 -6.38 -0.53 -18.08
N LYS A 62 -7.05 0.53 -18.54
CA LYS A 62 -8.51 0.60 -18.61
C LYS A 62 -8.98 -0.30 -19.76
N ILE A 63 -9.95 -1.15 -19.49
CA ILE A 63 -10.53 -2.11 -20.44
C ILE A 63 -12.06 -2.02 -20.43
N GLY A 64 -12.70 -2.35 -21.55
CA GLY A 64 -14.17 -2.35 -21.67
C GLY A 64 -14.79 -1.02 -22.11
N LEU A 65 -16.06 -1.08 -22.50
CA LEU A 65 -16.89 0.08 -22.88
C LEU A 65 -17.01 1.04 -21.68
N GLY A 66 -16.76 2.33 -21.91
CA GLY A 66 -16.86 3.36 -20.86
C GLY A 66 -15.78 3.30 -19.77
N LYS A 67 -14.67 2.57 -19.98
CA LYS A 67 -13.55 2.49 -19.02
C LYS A 67 -13.97 1.97 -17.63
N LEU A 68 -15.03 1.16 -17.58
CA LEU A 68 -15.60 0.60 -16.35
C LEU A 68 -14.68 -0.42 -15.67
N LEU A 69 -13.84 -1.13 -16.43
CA LEU A 69 -12.93 -2.14 -15.91
C LEU A 69 -11.50 -1.63 -16.01
N SER A 70 -10.67 -1.99 -15.04
CA SER A 70 -9.24 -1.65 -15.04
C SER A 70 -8.42 -2.84 -14.59
N PHE A 71 -7.46 -3.22 -15.43
CA PHE A 71 -6.46 -4.21 -15.10
C PHE A 71 -5.24 -3.53 -14.48
N TYR A 72 -4.88 -3.96 -13.29
CA TYR A 72 -3.76 -3.43 -12.53
C TYR A 72 -2.66 -4.47 -12.42
N SER A 73 -1.42 -4.08 -12.69
CA SER A 73 -0.25 -4.92 -12.48
C SER A 73 0.91 -4.10 -11.93
N GLY A 74 1.82 -4.71 -11.19
CA GLY A 74 2.98 -4.02 -10.64
C GLY A 74 4.14 -4.93 -10.32
N LEU A 75 5.23 -4.31 -9.88
CA LEU A 75 6.40 -4.97 -9.32
C LEU A 75 6.77 -4.23 -8.03
N GLU A 76 6.71 -4.95 -6.91
CA GLU A 76 6.80 -4.36 -5.57
C GLU A 76 7.79 -5.13 -4.72
N PHE A 77 8.68 -4.39 -4.05
CA PHE A 77 9.48 -4.89 -2.97
C PHE A 77 8.69 -4.78 -1.67
N TYR A 78 8.63 -5.88 -0.91
CA TYR A 78 8.01 -5.96 0.39
C TYR A 78 9.07 -6.29 1.44
N GLN A 79 8.95 -5.67 2.60
CA GLN A 79 9.63 -6.11 3.80
C GLN A 79 8.61 -6.26 4.92
N ILE A 80 8.49 -7.48 5.43
CA ILE A 80 7.60 -7.85 6.52
C ILE A 80 8.46 -8.17 7.73
N GLY A 81 8.05 -7.72 8.91
CA GLY A 81 8.66 -8.20 10.14
C GLY A 81 7.72 -8.14 11.32
N SER A 82 8.11 -8.87 12.36
CA SER A 82 7.53 -8.80 13.68
C SER A 82 8.66 -8.80 14.71
N GLN A 83 8.44 -8.07 15.79
CA GLN A 83 9.32 -8.06 16.95
C GLN A 83 8.43 -8.18 18.17
N GLU A 84 8.47 -9.34 18.80
CA GLU A 84 7.73 -9.59 20.03
C GLU A 84 8.59 -9.26 21.26
N ASP A 85 9.85 -9.71 21.24
CA ASP A 85 10.87 -9.44 22.25
C ASP A 85 12.26 -9.20 21.61
N ASN A 86 13.26 -8.83 22.41
CA ASN A 86 14.63 -8.58 21.91
C ASN A 86 15.28 -9.79 21.23
N ASP A 87 14.89 -11.01 21.61
CA ASP A 87 15.45 -12.25 21.07
C ASP A 87 14.59 -12.84 19.93
N ASN A 88 13.34 -12.41 19.79
CA ASN A 88 12.38 -12.91 18.81
C ASN A 88 12.08 -11.83 17.76
N LYS A 89 13.04 -11.61 16.87
CA LYS A 89 12.92 -10.73 15.71
C LYS A 89 12.89 -11.53 14.42
N PHE A 90 11.89 -11.26 13.59
CA PHE A 90 11.77 -11.85 12.27
C PHE A 90 11.58 -10.78 11.20
N VAL A 91 12.34 -10.88 10.12
CA VAL A 91 12.24 -9.99 8.95
C VAL A 91 12.36 -10.82 7.69
N ILE A 92 11.36 -10.76 6.81
CA ILE A 92 11.38 -11.29 5.45
C ILE A 92 11.36 -10.12 4.47
N SER A 93 12.15 -10.23 3.40
CA SER A 93 12.03 -9.37 2.23
C SER A 93 11.70 -10.20 0.99
N TYR A 94 10.80 -9.73 0.14
CA TYR A 94 10.45 -10.42 -1.10
C TYR A 94 9.99 -9.45 -2.18
N ILE A 95 10.00 -9.93 -3.43
CA ILE A 95 9.46 -9.22 -4.59
C ILE A 95 8.11 -9.84 -4.92
N SER A 96 7.10 -8.99 -5.15
CA SER A 96 5.74 -9.37 -5.49
C SER A 96 5.32 -8.77 -6.81
N VAL A 97 4.50 -9.50 -7.56
CA VAL A 97 3.84 -9.05 -8.78
C VAL A 97 2.34 -9.04 -8.52
N PRO A 98 1.77 -7.95 -7.95
CA PRO A 98 0.33 -7.86 -7.74
C PRO A 98 -0.39 -7.77 -9.08
N ILE A 99 -1.48 -8.53 -9.22
CA ILE A 99 -2.36 -8.51 -10.39
C ILE A 99 -3.78 -8.39 -9.88
N ASN A 100 -4.49 -7.33 -10.28
CA ASN A 100 -5.85 -7.06 -9.81
C ASN A 100 -6.76 -6.63 -10.97
N LEU A 101 -8.04 -7.02 -10.90
CA LEU A 101 -9.10 -6.45 -11.72
C LEU A 101 -9.94 -5.53 -10.84
N ARG A 102 -10.16 -4.29 -11.30
CA ARG A 102 -10.99 -3.29 -10.61
C ARG A 102 -12.17 -2.90 -11.48
N VAL A 103 -13.31 -2.63 -10.83
CA VAL A 103 -14.53 -2.13 -11.45
C VAL A 103 -14.79 -0.72 -10.92
N LYS A 104 -15.08 0.24 -11.80
CA LYS A 104 -15.53 1.60 -11.44
C LYS A 104 -17.01 1.52 -11.01
N VAL A 105 -17.32 1.90 -9.76
CA VAL A 105 -18.68 1.81 -9.15
C VAL A 105 -19.27 3.20 -8.83
N GLY A 106 -18.65 4.29 -9.29
CA GLY A 106 -19.05 5.69 -9.06
C GLY A 106 -18.73 6.59 -10.26
N PRO A 107 -19.25 7.83 -10.33
CA PRO A 107 -20.12 8.24 -11.42
C PRO A 107 -19.46 8.35 -12.80
N VAL A 108 -20.32 8.11 -13.80
CA VAL A 108 -20.11 8.30 -15.26
C VAL A 108 -20.21 9.77 -15.60
#